data_AF-A0A847LIJ1-F1
#
_entry.id   AF-A0A847LIJ1-F1
#
_cell.length_a   1.000
_cell.length_b   1.000
_cell.length_c   1.000
_cell.angle_alpha   90.00
_cell.angle_beta   90.00
_cell.angle_gamma   90.00
#
_symmetry.space_group_name_H-M   'P 1'
#
loop_
_entity.id
_entity.type
_entity.pdbx_description
1 polymer ?
#
loop_
_entity_poly.entity_id
_entity_poly.type
_entity_poly.pdbx_seq_one_letter_code
_entity_poly.pdbx_strand_id
1 'polypeptide(L)'
;MSLSTVGPASALTQALAQVLALTLTLTLTLTLILALVGVPGFAAETASCRPRPTSRSLAVGPFAVRETAVSRRHPWRQRGTSDIVSVGKAGEPIPGRCRPVLAPGPVGGAGEGNSRFPCPALPTGGCGRPASEAFRVRLENRVGGAIAVSADRGATWTRLGSVLRPDDGQVGETGDAGFTAADWAPAGAVAATAVNAVHVKVAQGRKHAVLFTLQPREFLDRTSADVPSYFSSPTSIYTDLPAGSRLFGREWAPCVGDPVLVERNGAAAPMPPGYRPAIGDRLVLVARAPAKALREIRWTNRVGGLVTASFADGTAVAVGRVERPVGAVGRFGGSQYAGRGEVRANHPGVLCISTSPVGAVGGFQVVPSVHARAPNLRYIWGVIPAWMVVGPLRPHLPSLEGRGPLFAGQIRPRAGQCLVRYGRGPWLPVPERSGLVKDGLAGVTEVRLRFGRD
;
A
#
# COMPACT_ATOMS: atom_id res chain seq x y z
N MET A 1 -36.54 2.86 67.85
CA MET A 1 -35.51 2.59 66.83
C MET A 1 -35.22 1.10 66.84
N SER A 2 -35.71 0.35 65.84
CA SER A 2 -35.44 -1.08 65.67
C SER A 2 -34.72 -1.24 64.34
N LEU A 3 -33.45 -1.64 64.38
CA LEU A 3 -32.63 -1.96 63.22
C LEU A 3 -32.71 -3.48 63.01
N SER A 4 -33.43 -3.89 61.96
CA SER A 4 -33.46 -5.28 61.52
C SER A 4 -32.19 -5.62 60.74
N THR A 5 -31.42 -6.55 61.30
CA THR A 5 -30.24 -7.17 60.67
C THR A 5 -30.67 -8.15 59.58
N VAL A 6 -30.46 -7.82 58.31
CA VAL A 6 -30.52 -8.79 57.20
C VAL A 6 -29.20 -9.55 57.17
N GLY A 7 -29.24 -10.85 57.44
CA GLY A 7 -28.06 -11.70 57.53
C GLY A 7 -27.37 -11.94 56.17
N PRO A 8 -26.05 -12.23 56.17
CA PRO A 8 -25.21 -12.34 54.98
C PRO A 8 -25.53 -13.55 54.05
N ALA A 9 -26.47 -14.43 54.43
CA ALA A 9 -26.85 -15.58 53.62
C ALA A 9 -27.70 -15.22 52.38
N SER A 10 -28.36 -14.06 52.35
CA SER A 10 -29.21 -13.65 51.22
C SER A 10 -28.41 -13.15 50.02
N ALA A 11 -27.27 -12.48 50.25
CA ALA A 11 -26.45 -11.89 49.19
C ALA A 11 -25.75 -12.95 48.33
N LEU A 12 -25.23 -14.03 48.96
CA LEU A 12 -24.58 -15.12 48.23
C LEU A 12 -25.59 -15.91 47.37
N THR A 13 -26.79 -16.11 47.89
CA THR A 13 -27.87 -16.82 47.18
C THR A 13 -28.36 -16.00 45.98
N GLN A 14 -28.48 -14.67 46.13
CA GLN A 14 -28.80 -13.79 45.01
C GLN A 14 -27.68 -13.75 43.96
N ALA A 15 -26.41 -13.70 44.37
CA ALA A 15 -25.29 -13.72 43.44
C ALA A 15 -25.25 -15.03 42.64
N LEU A 16 -25.46 -16.18 43.27
CA LEU A 16 -25.54 -17.48 42.60
C LEU A 16 -26.70 -17.56 41.60
N ALA A 17 -27.88 -17.04 41.97
CA ALA A 17 -29.03 -16.99 41.07
C ALA A 17 -28.77 -16.11 39.84
N GLN A 18 -28.10 -14.96 40.01
CA GLN A 18 -27.72 -14.07 38.91
C GLN A 18 -26.69 -14.73 37.97
N VAL A 19 -25.70 -15.44 38.50
CA VAL A 19 -24.71 -16.17 37.69
C VAL A 19 -25.38 -17.31 36.91
N LEU A 20 -26.30 -18.05 37.52
CA LEU A 20 -27.05 -19.11 36.83
C LEU A 20 -27.92 -18.55 35.70
N ALA A 21 -28.64 -17.45 35.94
CA ALA A 21 -29.45 -16.79 34.92
C ALA A 21 -28.61 -16.28 33.74
N LEU A 22 -27.44 -15.69 34.02
CA LEU A 22 -26.51 -15.22 32.99
C LEU A 22 -25.98 -16.39 32.15
N THR A 23 -25.62 -17.50 32.79
CA THR A 23 -25.09 -18.70 32.13
C THR A 23 -26.15 -19.35 31.23
N LEU A 24 -27.40 -19.44 31.69
CA LEU A 24 -28.51 -19.98 30.90
C LEU A 24 -28.79 -19.11 29.67
N THR A 25 -28.77 -17.79 29.85
CA THR A 25 -29.01 -16.82 28.76
C THR A 25 -27.91 -16.90 27.70
N LEU A 26 -26.64 -17.00 28.11
CA LEU A 26 -25.50 -17.18 27.21
C LEU A 26 -25.59 -18.49 26.43
N THR A 27 -25.98 -19.58 27.09
CA THR A 27 -26.11 -20.90 26.46
C THR A 27 -27.23 -20.93 25.41
N LEU A 28 -28.38 -20.33 25.73
CA LEU A 28 -29.50 -20.20 24.79
C LEU A 28 -29.15 -19.31 23.59
N THR A 29 -28.47 -18.19 23.84
CA THR A 29 -28.04 -17.26 22.79
C THR A 29 -27.03 -17.93 21.85
N LEU A 30 -26.06 -18.67 22.39
CA LEU A 30 -25.09 -19.42 21.60
C LEU A 30 -25.75 -20.53 20.77
N THR A 31 -26.71 -21.26 21.34
CA THR A 31 -27.48 -22.30 20.64
C THR A 31 -28.29 -21.70 19.48
N LEU A 32 -28.93 -20.54 19.69
CA LEU A 32 -29.67 -19.84 18.63
C LEU A 32 -28.74 -19.33 17.52
N ILE A 33 -27.57 -18.79 17.87
CA ILE A 33 -26.55 -18.36 16.89
C ILE A 33 -26.06 -19.55 16.07
N LEU A 34 -25.79 -20.70 16.70
CA LEU A 34 -25.34 -21.90 16.01
C LEU A 34 -26.43 -22.46 15.06
N ALA A 35 -27.70 -22.41 15.46
CA ALA A 35 -28.83 -22.77 14.60
C ALA A 35 -28.98 -21.83 13.39
N LEU A 36 -28.78 -20.52 13.58
CA LEU A 36 -28.88 -19.51 12.51
C LEU A 36 -27.70 -19.53 11.53
N VAL A 37 -26.52 -19.97 11.98
CA VAL A 37 -25.29 -20.01 11.16
C VAL A 37 -25.18 -21.30 10.34
N GLY A 38 -26.11 -22.25 10.52
CA GLY A 38 -26.21 -23.46 9.70
C GLY A 38 -25.00 -24.39 9.86
N VAL A 39 -24.47 -24.52 11.08
CA VAL A 39 -23.41 -25.48 11.39
C VAL A 39 -24.05 -26.88 11.48
N PRO A 40 -23.76 -27.81 10.55
CA PRO A 40 -24.33 -29.15 10.60
C PRO A 40 -23.54 -30.00 11.60
N GLY A 41 -24.22 -30.51 12.62
CA GLY A 41 -23.68 -31.55 13.50
C GLY A 41 -23.99 -31.37 14.98
N PHE A 42 -25.26 -31.44 15.36
CA PHE A 42 -25.71 -31.90 16.69
C PHE A 42 -27.21 -32.25 16.55
N ALA A 43 -27.48 -33.42 15.98
CA ALA A 43 -28.79 -34.06 16.05
C ALA A 43 -28.61 -35.37 16.82
N ALA A 44 -29.31 -35.47 17.95
CA ALA A 44 -29.35 -36.66 18.77
C ALA A 44 -30.01 -37.81 17.99
N GLU A 45 -29.39 -38.99 18.03
CA GLU A 45 -29.92 -40.24 17.50
C GLU A 45 -31.19 -40.65 18.25
N THR A 46 -32.30 -40.82 17.52
CA THR A 46 -33.33 -41.80 17.87
C THR A 46 -33.69 -42.61 16.62
N ALA A 47 -33.63 -43.92 16.78
CA ALA A 47 -33.75 -44.94 15.75
C ALA A 47 -35.21 -45.13 15.28
N SER A 48 -35.40 -45.54 14.02
CA SER A 48 -36.36 -46.59 13.63
C SER A 48 -36.37 -46.86 12.10
N CYS A 49 -36.07 -48.12 11.77
CA CYS A 49 -36.54 -48.99 10.68
C CYS A 49 -36.60 -48.54 9.19
N ARG A 50 -35.79 -49.25 8.39
CA ARG A 50 -35.88 -49.54 6.93
C ARG A 50 -37.03 -50.55 6.61
N PRO A 51 -37.54 -50.72 5.36
CA PRO A 51 -36.83 -51.24 4.16
C PRO A 51 -37.16 -50.52 2.82
N ARG A 52 -36.16 -50.23 1.96
CA ARG A 52 -35.63 -50.97 0.77
C ARG A 52 -36.46 -50.88 -0.54
N PRO A 53 -35.80 -50.99 -1.72
CA PRO A 53 -36.09 -50.16 -2.89
C PRO A 53 -36.49 -50.94 -4.15
N THR A 54 -37.05 -50.21 -5.11
CA THR A 54 -37.16 -50.51 -6.56
C THR A 54 -37.38 -49.14 -7.25
N SER A 55 -37.14 -48.84 -8.52
CA SER A 55 -36.30 -49.33 -9.62
C SER A 55 -36.57 -48.38 -10.81
N ARG A 56 -35.57 -48.11 -11.66
CA ARG A 56 -35.69 -47.82 -13.12
C ARG A 56 -36.56 -46.62 -13.61
N SER A 57 -35.85 -45.59 -14.09
CA SER A 57 -35.85 -45.08 -15.49
C SER A 57 -36.98 -45.52 -16.43
N LEU A 58 -37.67 -44.54 -17.04
CA LEU A 58 -37.65 -44.26 -18.50
C LEU A 58 -38.53 -43.05 -18.84
N ALA A 59 -37.97 -42.16 -19.69
CA ALA A 59 -38.56 -41.32 -20.76
C ALA A 59 -39.89 -40.56 -20.48
N VAL A 60 -40.08 -39.31 -20.92
CA VAL A 60 -40.36 -38.90 -22.31
C VAL A 60 -40.53 -37.36 -22.27
N GLY A 61 -39.84 -36.59 -23.13
CA GLY A 61 -40.22 -35.20 -23.46
C GLY A 61 -41.34 -35.19 -24.52
N PRO A 62 -41.83 -34.06 -25.09
CA PRO A 62 -41.13 -32.78 -25.25
C PRO A 62 -42.07 -31.53 -25.17
N PHE A 63 -41.51 -30.37 -25.52
CA PHE A 63 -42.15 -29.09 -25.88
C PHE A 63 -42.89 -28.29 -24.79
N ALA A 64 -42.29 -27.15 -24.41
CA ALA A 64 -42.89 -25.84 -24.71
C ALA A 64 -41.91 -24.69 -24.42
N VAL A 65 -41.93 -23.74 -25.36
CA VAL A 65 -41.25 -22.45 -25.39
C VAL A 65 -41.65 -21.59 -24.19
N ARG A 66 -40.67 -20.94 -23.54
CA ARG A 66 -40.86 -19.61 -22.94
C ARG A 66 -39.53 -18.93 -22.60
N GLU A 67 -39.52 -17.63 -22.90
CA GLU A 67 -38.54 -16.62 -22.53
C GLU A 67 -38.02 -16.81 -21.10
N THR A 68 -36.71 -16.64 -20.90
CA THR A 68 -36.18 -16.33 -19.58
C THR A 68 -35.13 -15.25 -19.65
N ALA A 69 -35.44 -14.19 -18.91
CA ALA A 69 -34.54 -13.17 -18.44
C ALA A 69 -33.24 -13.78 -17.89
N VAL A 70 -32.10 -13.20 -18.27
CA VAL A 70 -30.81 -13.49 -17.63
C VAL A 70 -30.81 -12.82 -16.26
N SER A 71 -31.19 -13.63 -15.28
CA SER A 71 -31.09 -13.37 -13.85
C SER A 71 -29.64 -13.16 -13.41
N ARG A 72 -29.45 -12.05 -12.69
CA ARG A 72 -28.24 -11.70 -11.94
C ARG A 72 -27.93 -12.82 -10.92
N ARG A 73 -26.83 -13.55 -11.12
CA ARG A 73 -26.21 -14.33 -10.03
C ARG A 73 -25.15 -13.47 -9.36
N HIS A 74 -25.46 -13.06 -8.13
CA HIS A 74 -24.50 -12.47 -7.21
C HIS A 74 -23.40 -13.48 -6.83
N PRO A 75 -22.17 -13.00 -6.63
CA PRO A 75 -21.03 -13.84 -6.29
C PRO A 75 -20.95 -14.13 -4.79
N TRP A 76 -20.49 -15.35 -4.55
CA TRP A 76 -19.84 -15.90 -3.37
C TRP A 76 -19.32 -14.90 -2.31
N ARG A 77 -19.85 -15.05 -1.10
CA ARG A 77 -19.26 -14.56 0.15
C ARG A 77 -17.92 -15.27 0.38
N GLN A 78 -16.81 -14.53 0.37
CA GLN A 78 -15.59 -14.93 1.08
C GLN A 78 -15.48 -14.13 2.38
N ARG A 79 -15.47 -14.85 3.49
CA ARG A 79 -15.15 -14.32 4.82
C ARG A 79 -13.66 -13.96 4.80
N GLY A 80 -13.36 -12.74 5.24
CA GLY A 80 -11.99 -12.34 5.53
C GLY A 80 -11.50 -13.06 6.78
N THR A 81 -10.46 -13.88 6.63
CA THR A 81 -9.49 -14.11 7.67
C THR A 81 -8.09 -13.97 7.07
N SER A 82 -7.31 -13.11 7.69
CA SER A 82 -5.87 -13.02 7.57
C SER A 82 -5.28 -14.25 8.25
N ASP A 83 -4.95 -15.29 7.47
CA ASP A 83 -4.27 -16.49 7.98
C ASP A 83 -3.09 -16.85 7.07
N ILE A 84 -1.88 -16.49 7.51
CA ILE A 84 -0.70 -17.33 7.28
C ILE A 84 -0.36 -17.91 8.66
N VAL A 85 -1.01 -19.03 8.98
CA VAL A 85 -0.70 -19.83 10.16
C VAL A 85 0.61 -20.58 9.89
N SER A 86 1.58 -20.38 10.77
CA SER A 86 2.82 -21.14 10.83
C SER A 86 2.56 -22.44 11.60
N VAL A 87 2.76 -23.59 10.95
CA VAL A 87 2.69 -24.90 11.62
C VAL A 87 4.05 -25.18 12.26
N GLY A 88 4.16 -24.96 13.56
CA GLY A 88 5.27 -25.46 14.37
C GLY A 88 4.93 -26.85 14.89
N LYS A 89 5.65 -27.88 14.44
CA LYS A 89 5.72 -29.17 15.16
C LYS A 89 6.96 -29.17 16.04
N ALA A 90 6.73 -29.52 17.30
CA ALA A 90 7.76 -29.77 18.30
C ALA A 90 8.61 -31.00 17.92
N GLY A 91 9.92 -30.88 18.14
CA GLY A 91 10.89 -31.97 18.08
C GLY A 91 11.97 -31.69 19.13
N GLU A 92 12.22 -32.69 19.97
CA GLU A 92 13.10 -32.74 21.14
C GLU A 92 14.60 -32.51 20.86
N PRO A 93 15.44 -32.30 21.90
CA PRO A 93 16.78 -31.72 21.77
C PRO A 93 17.88 -32.77 21.57
N ILE A 94 18.95 -32.38 20.87
CA ILE A 94 20.24 -33.08 20.85
C ILE A 94 21.34 -32.14 21.36
N PRO A 95 22.24 -32.57 22.28
CA PRO A 95 23.20 -31.71 22.95
C PRO A 95 24.51 -31.58 22.17
N GLY A 96 25.14 -30.41 22.23
CA GLY A 96 26.46 -30.20 21.61
C GLY A 96 27.10 -28.88 22.02
N ARG A 97 28.20 -28.98 22.75
CA ARG A 97 29.03 -27.91 23.33
C ARG A 97 29.62 -26.97 22.27
N CYS A 98 29.81 -25.69 22.63
CA CYS A 98 31.13 -25.02 22.69
C CYS A 98 30.99 -23.55 23.14
N ARG A 99 31.71 -23.20 24.21
CA ARG A 99 32.16 -21.84 24.62
C ARG A 99 33.51 -21.56 23.92
N PRO A 100 33.98 -20.30 23.70
CA PRO A 100 34.33 -19.33 24.77
C PRO A 100 33.85 -17.87 24.50
N VAL A 101 33.42 -17.12 25.52
CA VAL A 101 34.17 -16.18 26.39
C VAL A 101 34.74 -14.95 25.67
N LEU A 102 34.17 -13.77 25.94
CA LEU A 102 34.84 -12.64 26.59
C LEU A 102 33.81 -11.55 26.96
N ALA A 103 33.80 -11.16 28.23
CA ALA A 103 33.07 -10.02 28.76
C ALA A 103 33.82 -8.71 28.43
N PRO A 104 33.17 -7.55 28.62
CA PRO A 104 33.51 -6.79 29.81
C PRO A 104 32.29 -6.26 30.58
N GLY A 105 32.55 -5.93 31.85
CA GLY A 105 31.60 -5.56 32.88
C GLY A 105 31.05 -4.12 32.81
N PRO A 106 30.45 -3.65 33.92
CA PRO A 106 29.35 -2.70 33.90
C PRO A 106 29.83 -1.25 33.98
N VAL A 107 29.08 -0.35 33.32
CA VAL A 107 29.14 1.09 33.62
C VAL A 107 27.70 1.57 33.78
N GLY A 108 27.38 2.01 34.99
CA GLY A 108 26.13 2.71 35.30
C GLY A 108 26.15 4.13 34.75
N GLY A 109 24.96 4.72 34.61
CA GLY A 109 24.82 6.13 34.26
C GLY A 109 23.43 6.42 33.71
N ALA A 110 22.60 7.01 34.54
CA ALA A 110 21.33 7.62 34.16
C ALA A 110 21.54 8.66 33.05
N GLY A 111 20.57 8.76 32.14
CA GLY A 111 20.55 9.80 31.12
C GLY A 111 19.35 9.62 30.20
N GLU A 112 18.29 10.40 30.47
CA GLU A 112 17.16 10.60 29.58
C GLU A 112 17.66 11.04 28.18
N GLY A 113 17.49 10.17 27.19
CA GLY A 113 17.97 10.37 25.83
C GLY A 113 16.81 10.39 24.84
N ASN A 114 16.24 11.57 24.65
CA ASN A 114 15.24 11.92 23.65
C ASN A 114 15.77 11.59 22.24
N SER A 115 15.36 10.46 21.64
CA SER A 115 15.77 10.04 20.30
C SER A 115 15.02 10.82 19.21
N ARG A 116 15.31 12.13 19.14
CA ARG A 116 15.02 12.94 17.96
C ARG A 116 15.97 12.48 16.86
N PHE A 117 15.45 11.78 15.85
CA PHE A 117 16.12 11.74 14.55
C PHE A 117 15.95 13.11 13.91
N PRO A 118 16.97 13.98 13.84
CA PRO A 118 16.88 15.15 13.00
C PRO A 118 16.65 14.67 11.56
N CYS A 119 15.61 15.19 10.93
CA CYS A 119 15.41 15.08 9.50
C CYS A 119 16.72 15.50 8.82
N PRO A 120 17.43 14.61 8.08
CA PRO A 120 18.64 15.04 7.41
C PRO A 120 18.22 16.06 6.36
N ALA A 121 18.66 17.31 6.56
CA ALA A 121 18.69 18.28 5.50
C ALA A 121 19.31 17.60 4.28
N LEU A 122 18.60 17.68 3.15
CA LEU A 122 19.12 17.21 1.87
C LEU A 122 20.54 17.76 1.71
N PRO A 123 21.52 16.96 1.25
CA PRO A 123 22.80 17.53 0.88
C PRO A 123 22.53 18.59 -0.19
N THR A 124 22.84 19.84 0.15
CA THR A 124 23.05 20.95 -0.78
C THR A 124 24.33 20.67 -1.57
N GLY A 125 24.34 19.56 -2.31
CA GLY A 125 25.46 19.05 -3.07
C GLY A 125 25.15 19.10 -4.55
N GLY A 126 25.28 20.30 -5.12
CA GLY A 126 25.22 20.55 -6.55
C GLY A 126 24.73 21.95 -6.84
N CYS A 127 25.61 22.81 -7.36
CA CYS A 127 25.22 23.97 -8.16
C CYS A 127 24.46 23.47 -9.40
N GLY A 128 23.22 23.07 -9.22
CA GLY A 128 22.27 22.77 -10.26
C GLY A 128 21.27 23.91 -10.31
N ARG A 129 20.98 24.43 -11.51
CA ARG A 129 19.86 25.35 -11.72
C ARG A 129 18.64 24.83 -10.95
N PRO A 130 17.85 25.71 -10.28
CA PRO A 130 16.62 25.28 -9.63
C PRO A 130 15.80 24.50 -10.64
N ALA A 131 15.37 23.30 -10.25
CA ALA A 131 14.60 22.41 -11.10
C ALA A 131 13.45 23.19 -11.73
N SER A 132 13.48 23.33 -13.06
CA SER A 132 12.46 24.11 -13.77
C SER A 132 11.12 23.43 -13.61
N GLU A 133 10.06 24.19 -13.35
CA GLU A 133 8.70 23.64 -13.34
C GLU A 133 8.37 23.01 -14.69
N ALA A 134 7.89 21.77 -14.68
CA ALA A 134 7.38 21.08 -15.86
C ALA A 134 5.91 21.40 -16.11
N PHE A 135 5.10 21.39 -15.04
CA PHE A 135 3.70 21.79 -15.03
C PHE A 135 3.23 21.99 -13.59
N ARG A 136 2.03 22.53 -13.42
CA ARG A 136 1.32 22.56 -12.15
C ARG A 136 -0.12 22.11 -12.30
N VAL A 137 -0.65 21.42 -11.30
CA VAL A 137 -2.06 21.06 -11.20
C VAL A 137 -2.70 21.86 -10.07
N ARG A 138 -3.79 22.57 -10.37
CA ARG A 138 -4.61 23.28 -9.39
C ARG A 138 -5.90 22.52 -9.15
N LEU A 139 -6.23 22.32 -7.89
CA LEU A 139 -7.46 21.69 -7.43
C LEU A 139 -8.20 22.66 -6.51
N GLU A 140 -9.48 22.90 -6.75
CA GLU A 140 -10.35 23.64 -5.83
C GLU A 140 -11.08 22.66 -4.90
N ASN A 141 -10.78 22.70 -3.60
CA ASN A 141 -11.31 21.78 -2.60
C ASN A 141 -12.77 22.10 -2.22
N ARG A 142 -13.70 21.88 -3.15
CA ARG A 142 -15.16 22.03 -2.95
C ARG A 142 -15.89 21.11 -3.92
N VAL A 143 -17.12 20.73 -3.62
CA VAL A 143 -17.94 19.95 -4.57
C VAL A 143 -18.05 20.69 -5.90
N GLY A 144 -17.76 20.00 -7.01
CA GLY A 144 -17.72 20.57 -8.37
C GLY A 144 -16.52 21.48 -8.65
N GLY A 145 -15.64 21.70 -7.66
CA GLY A 145 -14.44 22.54 -7.78
C GLY A 145 -13.51 22.05 -8.88
N ALA A 146 -12.98 22.97 -9.68
CA ALA A 146 -12.21 22.61 -10.86
C ALA A 146 -10.87 21.94 -10.51
N ILE A 147 -10.50 20.92 -11.28
CA ILE A 147 -9.14 20.39 -11.35
C ILE A 147 -8.60 20.78 -12.72
N ALA A 148 -7.51 21.54 -12.76
CA ALA A 148 -6.94 22.05 -13.98
C ALA A 148 -5.41 21.96 -13.97
N VAL A 149 -4.82 21.88 -15.16
CA VAL A 149 -3.37 21.84 -15.34
C VAL A 149 -2.88 23.02 -16.15
N SER A 150 -1.67 23.46 -15.85
CA SER A 150 -0.95 24.48 -16.59
C SER A 150 0.47 23.98 -16.87
N ALA A 151 0.91 24.10 -18.12
CA ALA A 151 2.29 23.83 -18.54
C ALA A 151 3.13 25.12 -18.64
N ASP A 152 2.54 26.28 -18.36
CA ASP A 152 3.10 27.62 -18.52
C ASP A 152 3.04 28.44 -17.21
N ARG A 153 3.20 27.75 -16.08
CA ARG A 153 3.28 28.34 -14.73
C ARG A 153 2.03 29.12 -14.30
N GLY A 154 0.88 28.74 -14.82
CA GLY A 154 -0.43 29.27 -14.47
C GLY A 154 -0.94 30.37 -15.40
N ALA A 155 -0.27 30.65 -16.52
CA ALA A 155 -0.75 31.62 -17.51
C ALA A 155 -1.99 31.09 -18.25
N THR A 156 -2.00 29.81 -18.63
CA THR A 156 -3.16 29.13 -19.19
C THR A 156 -3.50 27.88 -18.40
N TRP A 157 -4.80 27.58 -18.31
CA TRP A 157 -5.32 26.44 -17.56
C TRP A 157 -6.21 25.58 -18.44
N THR A 158 -5.86 24.29 -18.54
CA THR A 158 -6.71 23.28 -19.18
C THR A 158 -7.43 22.48 -18.10
N ARG A 159 -8.76 22.42 -18.16
CA ARG A 159 -9.54 21.63 -17.21
C ARG A 159 -9.28 20.13 -17.40
N LEU A 160 -8.98 19.44 -16.31
CA LEU A 160 -8.83 17.98 -16.24
C LEU A 160 -10.11 17.31 -15.73
N GLY A 161 -10.79 17.93 -14.77
CA GLY A 161 -11.94 17.33 -14.08
C GLY A 161 -12.48 18.23 -12.95
N SER A 162 -13.05 17.59 -11.93
CA SER A 162 -13.66 18.21 -10.76
C SER A 162 -13.56 17.38 -9.49
N VAL A 163 -13.74 18.05 -8.35
CA VAL A 163 -13.83 17.42 -7.03
C VAL A 163 -15.26 16.90 -6.79
N LEU A 164 -15.38 15.62 -6.45
CA LEU A 164 -16.63 14.97 -6.09
C LEU A 164 -16.94 15.12 -4.60
N ARG A 165 -15.94 14.93 -3.74
CA ARG A 165 -16.04 15.09 -2.28
C ARG A 165 -14.82 15.85 -1.77
N PRO A 166 -14.99 17.05 -1.19
CA PRO A 166 -13.89 17.78 -0.58
C PRO A 166 -13.48 17.16 0.75
N ASP A 167 -12.32 17.58 1.24
CA ASP A 167 -11.86 17.33 2.60
C ASP A 167 -12.11 18.58 3.45
N ASP A 168 -12.78 18.40 4.59
CA ASP A 168 -13.17 19.47 5.52
C ASP A 168 -12.43 19.32 6.85
N GLY A 169 -11.12 19.51 6.80
CA GLY A 169 -10.24 19.60 7.97
C GLY A 169 -9.59 18.28 8.40
N GLN A 170 -9.77 17.19 7.65
CA GLN A 170 -9.31 15.87 8.03
C GLN A 170 -7.86 15.62 7.57
N VAL A 171 -7.02 15.22 8.52
CA VAL A 171 -5.68 14.70 8.24
C VAL A 171 -5.42 13.51 9.16
N GLY A 172 -4.63 12.56 8.69
CA GLY A 172 -4.40 11.31 9.40
C GLY A 172 -2.92 11.10 9.67
N GLU A 173 -2.55 10.93 10.93
CA GLU A 173 -1.25 10.36 11.27
C GLU A 173 -1.25 8.87 10.91
N THR A 174 -0.22 8.44 10.17
CA THR A 174 -0.09 7.02 9.83
C THR A 174 0.26 6.18 11.06
N GLY A 175 -0.32 4.99 11.19
CA GLY A 175 0.04 4.05 12.26
C GLY A 175 1.25 3.18 11.90
N ASP A 176 1.76 2.44 12.88
CA ASP A 176 2.93 1.54 12.72
C ASP A 176 2.70 0.43 11.68
N ALA A 177 1.43 0.05 11.44
CA ALA A 177 1.03 -0.89 10.39
C ALA A 177 0.69 -0.21 9.05
N GLY A 178 0.76 1.13 8.99
CA GLY A 178 0.38 1.94 7.85
C GLY A 178 1.57 2.36 6.97
N PHE A 179 1.40 3.49 6.28
CA PHE A 179 2.38 4.03 5.34
C PHE A 179 3.53 4.78 6.04
N THR A 180 4.32 4.06 6.85
CA THR A 180 5.46 4.62 7.60
C THR A 180 6.53 5.23 6.70
N ALA A 181 6.63 4.79 5.44
CA ALA A 181 7.56 5.39 4.49
C ALA A 181 7.30 6.86 4.14
N ALA A 182 6.13 7.41 4.49
CA ALA A 182 5.90 8.84 4.39
C ALA A 182 6.81 9.68 5.31
N ASP A 183 7.46 9.09 6.31
CA ASP A 183 8.38 9.81 7.20
C ASP A 183 9.56 10.42 6.44
N TRP A 184 10.04 9.77 5.37
CA TRP A 184 11.14 10.26 4.54
C TRP A 184 10.70 11.31 3.50
N ALA A 185 9.41 11.59 3.37
CA ALA A 185 8.93 12.67 2.49
C ALA A 185 9.06 14.04 3.20
N PRO A 186 9.34 15.13 2.46
CA PRO A 186 9.23 16.49 2.99
C PRO A 186 7.78 16.84 3.37
N ALA A 187 7.60 17.66 4.41
CA ALA A 187 6.30 18.28 4.67
C ALA A 187 5.98 19.33 3.59
N GLY A 188 4.70 19.49 3.27
CA GLY A 188 4.23 20.33 2.16
C GLY A 188 4.55 19.76 0.78
N ALA A 189 4.73 18.44 0.67
CA ALA A 189 5.11 17.78 -0.59
C ALA A 189 4.36 16.47 -0.81
N VAL A 190 4.39 16.00 -2.05
CA VAL A 190 3.88 14.69 -2.44
C VAL A 190 4.71 13.60 -1.79
N ALA A 191 4.10 12.86 -0.87
CA ALA A 191 4.71 11.73 -0.18
C ALA A 191 4.60 10.42 -0.98
N ALA A 192 3.59 10.31 -1.85
CA ALA A 192 3.46 9.17 -2.75
C ALA A 192 2.63 9.55 -3.97
N THR A 193 2.99 8.95 -5.10
CA THR A 193 2.28 9.07 -6.37
C THR A 193 1.97 7.67 -6.88
N ALA A 194 0.70 7.39 -7.17
CA ALA A 194 0.24 6.07 -7.59
C ALA A 194 -0.93 6.19 -8.56
N VAL A 195 -1.18 5.09 -9.29
CA VAL A 195 -2.35 4.99 -10.19
C VAL A 195 -3.69 5.10 -9.46
N ASN A 196 -3.70 4.99 -8.14
CA ASN A 196 -4.92 4.97 -7.34
C ASN A 196 -4.95 6.05 -6.23
N ALA A 197 -3.90 6.84 -6.05
CA ALA A 197 -3.85 7.89 -5.03
C ALA A 197 -2.64 8.83 -5.22
N VAL A 198 -2.77 10.06 -4.76
CA VAL A 198 -1.64 10.95 -4.47
C VAL A 198 -1.70 11.31 -2.99
N HIS A 199 -0.69 10.93 -2.22
CA HIS A 199 -0.61 11.26 -0.80
C HIS A 199 0.24 12.52 -0.60
N VAL A 200 -0.24 13.45 0.22
CA VAL A 200 0.46 14.71 0.55
C VAL A 200 0.77 14.72 2.03
N LYS A 201 2.05 14.93 2.37
CA LYS A 201 2.47 15.08 3.76
C LYS A 201 2.33 16.53 4.18
N VAL A 202 1.56 16.77 5.24
CA VAL A 202 1.38 18.12 5.80
C VAL A 202 2.32 18.39 6.97
N ALA A 203 2.68 17.35 7.74
CA ALA A 203 3.55 17.47 8.89
C ALA A 203 4.20 16.13 9.25
N GLN A 204 5.22 16.17 10.10
CA GLN A 204 5.61 15.02 10.91
C GLN A 204 4.73 14.99 12.16
N GLY A 205 4.07 13.86 12.42
CA GLY A 205 3.29 13.63 13.63
C GLY A 205 4.16 13.19 14.81
N ARG A 206 3.54 12.61 15.83
CA ARG A 206 4.25 12.16 17.05
C ARG A 206 5.06 10.89 16.81
N LYS A 207 4.51 9.98 16.01
CA LYS A 207 5.10 8.71 15.59
C LYS A 207 5.50 8.76 14.12
N HIS A 208 4.57 9.16 13.26
CA HIS A 208 4.74 9.08 11.81
C HIS A 208 4.14 10.29 11.09
N ALA A 209 4.30 10.34 9.77
CA ALA A 209 3.80 11.40 8.92
C ALA A 209 2.28 11.59 9.03
N VAL A 210 1.87 12.85 8.98
CA VAL A 210 0.46 13.27 8.91
C VAL A 210 0.14 13.61 7.47
N LEU A 211 -0.91 12.98 6.93
CA LEU A 211 -1.23 12.99 5.51
C LEU A 211 -2.69 13.38 5.24
N PHE A 212 -2.94 13.93 4.06
CA PHE A 212 -4.22 13.82 3.35
C PHE A 212 -3.97 13.25 1.95
N THR A 213 -5.04 12.85 1.26
CA THR A 213 -4.95 12.10 0.00
C THR A 213 -5.87 12.66 -1.08
N LEU A 214 -5.39 12.67 -2.32
CA LEU A 214 -6.24 12.83 -3.49
C LEU A 214 -6.58 11.45 -4.04
N GLN A 215 -7.87 11.15 -4.21
CA GLN A 215 -8.34 9.85 -4.72
C GLN A 215 -9.15 9.98 -6.02
N PRO A 216 -9.03 9.01 -6.93
CA PRO A 216 -9.87 8.94 -8.12
C PRO A 216 -11.29 8.48 -7.81
N ARG A 217 -12.18 8.60 -8.80
CA ARG A 217 -13.62 8.34 -8.68
C ARG A 217 -13.93 6.92 -8.20
N GLU A 218 -13.12 5.93 -8.57
CA GLU A 218 -13.34 4.51 -8.27
C GLU A 218 -13.34 4.19 -6.77
N PHE A 219 -12.87 5.13 -5.94
CA PHE A 219 -12.77 4.96 -4.49
C PHE A 219 -13.80 5.74 -3.68
N LEU A 220 -14.65 6.56 -4.31
CA LEU A 220 -15.62 7.41 -3.60
C LEU A 220 -16.51 6.60 -2.64
N ASP A 221 -16.99 5.46 -3.13
CA ASP A 221 -17.94 4.57 -2.44
C ASP A 221 -17.28 3.29 -1.91
N ARG A 222 -15.95 3.23 -1.90
CA ARG A 222 -15.21 2.09 -1.35
C ARG A 222 -15.07 2.21 0.15
N THR A 223 -15.00 1.08 0.82
CA THR A 223 -14.75 0.96 2.25
C THR A 223 -13.33 0.47 2.53
N SER A 224 -12.90 0.54 3.80
CA SER A 224 -11.65 -0.08 4.24
C SER A 224 -11.64 -1.60 4.05
N ALA A 225 -12.80 -2.25 3.98
CA ALA A 225 -12.89 -3.67 3.67
C ALA A 225 -12.64 -3.98 2.18
N ASP A 226 -13.04 -3.08 1.27
CA ASP A 226 -12.82 -3.24 -0.16
C ASP A 226 -11.36 -3.03 -0.55
N VAL A 227 -10.68 -2.07 0.09
CA VAL A 227 -9.34 -1.61 -0.29
C VAL A 227 -8.43 -1.38 0.93
N PRO A 228 -8.17 -2.41 1.75
CA PRO A 228 -7.56 -2.26 3.07
C PRO A 228 -6.16 -1.64 3.05
N SER A 229 -5.39 -1.86 1.97
CA SER A 229 -3.98 -1.45 1.90
C SER A 229 -3.75 0.02 1.53
N TYR A 230 -4.78 0.75 1.11
CA TYR A 230 -4.63 2.15 0.68
C TYR A 230 -5.93 2.98 0.85
N PHE A 231 -6.81 2.55 1.75
CA PHE A 231 -7.97 3.33 2.15
C PHE A 231 -7.55 4.54 3.00
N SER A 232 -8.10 5.71 2.74
CA SER A 232 -7.78 6.94 3.49
C SER A 232 -9.00 7.85 3.72
N SER A 233 -10.21 7.30 3.81
CA SER A 233 -11.37 8.08 4.30
C SER A 233 -11.29 8.19 5.83
N PRO A 234 -11.51 9.36 6.45
CA PRO A 234 -12.06 10.59 5.88
C PRO A 234 -11.03 11.64 5.41
N THR A 235 -9.74 11.31 5.34
CA THR A 235 -8.63 12.26 5.04
C THR A 235 -8.38 12.44 3.53
N SER A 236 -9.44 12.42 2.74
CA SER A 236 -9.35 12.34 1.28
C SER A 236 -10.25 13.31 0.54
N ILE A 237 -9.67 13.98 -0.46
CA ILE A 237 -10.38 14.70 -1.51
C ILE A 237 -10.60 13.72 -2.67
N TYR A 238 -11.86 13.49 -3.03
CA TYR A 238 -12.23 12.62 -4.14
C TYR A 238 -12.48 13.41 -5.40
N THR A 239 -12.01 12.89 -6.53
CA THR A 239 -12.05 13.54 -7.83
C THR A 239 -12.87 12.71 -8.82
N ASP A 240 -13.37 13.33 -9.87
CA ASP A 240 -14.02 12.63 -11.00
C ASP A 240 -13.02 11.99 -11.96
N LEU A 241 -11.72 12.18 -11.71
CA LEU A 241 -10.65 11.64 -12.53
C LEU A 241 -10.56 10.12 -12.35
N PRO A 242 -10.34 9.35 -13.44
CA PRO A 242 -10.18 7.90 -13.36
C PRO A 242 -8.82 7.51 -12.81
N ALA A 243 -8.79 6.43 -12.02
CA ALA A 243 -7.56 5.74 -11.65
C ALA A 243 -6.74 5.35 -12.89
N GLY A 244 -5.41 5.47 -12.81
CA GLY A 244 -4.49 5.14 -13.90
C GLY A 244 -4.45 6.15 -15.05
N SER A 245 -5.00 7.36 -14.88
CA SER A 245 -4.99 8.40 -15.92
C SER A 245 -4.90 9.81 -15.33
N ARG A 246 -4.51 10.79 -16.16
CA ARG A 246 -4.48 12.21 -15.79
C ARG A 246 -3.58 12.46 -14.57
N LEU A 247 -4.14 12.92 -13.45
CA LEU A 247 -3.43 13.13 -12.19
C LEU A 247 -2.92 11.82 -11.56
N PHE A 248 -3.52 10.68 -11.93
CA PHE A 248 -3.14 9.35 -11.48
C PHE A 248 -2.48 8.53 -12.60
N GLY A 249 -1.96 9.19 -13.63
CA GLY A 249 -1.37 8.55 -14.81
C GLY A 249 -0.04 9.18 -15.22
N ARG A 250 0.42 8.82 -16.42
CA ARG A 250 1.70 9.31 -16.96
C ARG A 250 1.66 10.81 -17.28
N GLU A 251 0.48 11.34 -17.58
CA GLU A 251 0.31 12.67 -18.17
C GLU A 251 0.60 13.78 -17.16
N TRP A 252 -0.10 13.77 -16.03
CA TRP A 252 -0.16 14.91 -15.10
C TRP A 252 0.03 14.52 -13.64
N ALA A 253 0.50 13.30 -13.36
CA ALA A 253 0.86 12.92 -12.00
C ALA A 253 2.15 13.65 -11.55
N PRO A 254 2.16 14.22 -10.34
CA PRO A 254 3.40 14.71 -9.73
C PRO A 254 4.32 13.55 -9.35
N CYS A 255 5.58 13.87 -9.13
CA CYS A 255 6.59 12.98 -8.56
C CYS A 255 6.63 13.11 -7.04
N VAL A 256 7.17 12.08 -6.37
CA VAL A 256 7.49 12.14 -4.94
C VAL A 256 8.46 13.29 -4.66
N GLY A 257 8.15 14.13 -3.68
CA GLY A 257 8.92 15.31 -3.30
C GLY A 257 8.54 16.59 -4.06
N ASP A 258 7.62 16.54 -5.02
CA ASP A 258 7.07 17.75 -5.63
C ASP A 258 6.28 18.56 -4.59
N PRO A 259 6.49 19.88 -4.50
CA PRO A 259 5.84 20.70 -3.49
C PRO A 259 4.35 20.88 -3.80
N VAL A 260 3.57 20.99 -2.73
CA VAL A 260 2.16 21.34 -2.77
C VAL A 260 1.98 22.67 -2.06
N LEU A 261 1.41 23.62 -2.77
CA LEU A 261 1.15 24.98 -2.30
C LEU A 261 -0.34 25.16 -2.01
N VAL A 262 -0.64 26.12 -1.15
CA VAL A 262 -2.00 26.60 -0.92
C VAL A 262 -2.12 27.98 -1.55
N GLU A 263 -3.05 28.13 -2.48
CA GLU A 263 -3.40 29.39 -3.12
C GLU A 263 -4.54 30.05 -2.34
N ARG A 264 -4.27 31.25 -1.80
CA ARG A 264 -5.26 32.08 -1.10
C ARG A 264 -5.15 33.50 -1.62
N ASN A 265 -6.28 34.17 -1.85
CA ASN A 265 -6.32 35.55 -2.36
C ASN A 265 -5.47 35.75 -3.64
N GLY A 266 -5.40 34.73 -4.51
CA GLY A 266 -4.63 34.78 -5.76
C GLY A 266 -3.12 34.53 -5.61
N ALA A 267 -2.61 34.32 -4.39
CA ALA A 267 -1.20 34.03 -4.14
C ALA A 267 -0.99 32.59 -3.66
N ALA A 268 -0.09 31.86 -4.32
CA ALA A 268 0.31 30.51 -3.91
C ALA A 268 1.49 30.58 -2.93
N ALA A 269 1.33 29.95 -1.76
CA ALA A 269 2.35 29.89 -0.72
C ALA A 269 2.59 28.44 -0.27
N PRO A 270 3.77 28.10 0.29
CA PRO A 270 4.00 26.81 0.92
C PRO A 270 2.92 26.48 1.94
N MET A 271 2.59 25.18 2.08
CA MET A 271 1.66 24.74 3.13
C MET A 271 2.16 25.20 4.50
N PRO A 272 1.32 25.90 5.30
CA PRO A 272 1.70 26.28 6.64
C PRO A 272 1.89 25.03 7.52
N PRO A 273 2.73 25.09 8.57
CA PRO A 273 2.84 24.02 9.55
C PRO A 273 1.46 23.66 10.12
N GLY A 274 1.15 22.36 10.17
CA GLY A 274 -0.14 21.88 10.67
C GLY A 274 -1.33 22.15 9.75
N TYR A 275 -1.08 22.47 8.47
CA TYR A 275 -2.13 22.65 7.47
C TYR A 275 -3.16 21.51 7.50
N ARG A 276 -4.43 21.91 7.49
CA ARG A 276 -5.59 21.04 7.30
C ARG A 276 -6.37 21.55 6.09
N PRO A 277 -6.79 20.68 5.16
CA PRO A 277 -7.63 21.09 4.04
C PRO A 277 -8.89 21.80 4.54
N ALA A 278 -9.25 22.94 3.97
CA ALA A 278 -10.53 23.59 4.22
C ALA A 278 -11.36 23.64 2.94
N ILE A 279 -12.68 23.56 3.07
CA ILE A 279 -13.56 23.76 1.92
C ILE A 279 -13.28 25.14 1.31
N GLY A 280 -13.06 25.17 -0.01
CA GLY A 280 -12.71 26.36 -0.77
C GLY A 280 -11.22 26.62 -0.94
N ASP A 281 -10.34 25.90 -0.22
CA ASP A 281 -8.90 25.99 -0.47
C ASP A 281 -8.56 25.63 -1.93
N ARG A 282 -7.56 26.31 -2.49
CA ARG A 282 -6.96 25.94 -3.77
C ARG A 282 -5.60 25.31 -3.54
N LEU A 283 -5.47 24.04 -3.88
CA LEU A 283 -4.21 23.30 -3.78
C LEU A 283 -3.49 23.34 -5.12
N VAL A 284 -2.20 23.68 -5.13
CA VAL A 284 -1.37 23.72 -6.34
C VAL A 284 -0.20 22.74 -6.18
N LEU A 285 -0.26 21.62 -6.91
CA LEU A 285 0.83 20.64 -6.99
C LEU A 285 1.78 21.08 -8.11
N VAL A 286 3.03 21.40 -7.77
CA VAL A 286 4.02 21.90 -8.74
C VAL A 286 4.97 20.77 -9.14
N ALA A 287 4.76 20.22 -10.33
CA ALA A 287 5.60 19.14 -10.82
C ALA A 287 6.92 19.69 -11.37
N ARG A 288 8.04 19.26 -10.79
CA ARG A 288 9.37 19.72 -11.20
C ARG A 288 9.92 18.86 -12.34
N ALA A 289 10.59 19.50 -13.29
CA ALA A 289 11.42 18.80 -14.26
C ALA A 289 12.74 18.41 -13.57
N PRO A 290 13.18 17.14 -13.64
CA PRO A 290 14.47 16.76 -13.12
C PRO A 290 15.58 17.44 -13.93
N ALA A 291 16.68 17.83 -13.28
CA ALA A 291 17.83 18.43 -13.96
C ALA A 291 18.41 17.50 -15.05
N LYS A 292 18.34 16.19 -14.82
CA LYS A 292 18.68 15.14 -15.79
C LYS A 292 17.52 14.15 -15.87
N ALA A 293 16.87 14.07 -17.02
CA ALA A 293 15.76 13.14 -17.23
C ALA A 293 16.28 11.70 -17.23
N LEU A 294 15.69 10.85 -16.38
CA LEU A 294 15.98 9.42 -16.32
C LEU A 294 15.59 8.75 -17.64
N ARG A 295 16.50 7.94 -18.20
CA ARG A 295 16.27 7.09 -19.38
C ARG A 295 16.08 5.64 -18.99
N GLU A 296 16.78 5.19 -17.96
CA GLU A 296 16.75 3.78 -17.60
C GLU A 296 17.21 3.58 -16.17
N ILE A 297 16.65 2.56 -15.51
CA ILE A 297 17.27 1.93 -14.34
C ILE A 297 17.46 0.45 -14.67
N ARG A 298 18.65 -0.08 -14.39
CA ARG A 298 18.96 -1.50 -14.50
C ARG A 298 19.37 -2.07 -13.16
N TRP A 299 18.86 -3.26 -12.85
CA TRP A 299 19.22 -4.05 -11.68
C TRP A 299 19.79 -5.38 -12.14
N THR A 300 21.01 -5.71 -11.72
CA THR A 300 21.49 -7.10 -11.75
C THR A 300 20.78 -7.88 -10.65
N ASN A 301 19.87 -8.77 -11.00
CA ASN A 301 18.94 -9.44 -10.09
C ASN A 301 19.61 -10.60 -9.33
N ARG A 302 20.58 -10.26 -8.48
CA ARG A 302 21.27 -11.16 -7.56
C ARG A 302 21.81 -10.38 -6.37
N VAL A 303 22.08 -11.04 -5.25
CA VAL A 303 22.72 -10.40 -4.09
C VAL A 303 24.06 -9.77 -4.51
N GLY A 304 24.28 -8.52 -4.10
CA GLY A 304 25.44 -7.69 -4.47
C GLY A 304 25.40 -7.12 -5.89
N GLY A 305 24.39 -7.47 -6.69
CA GLY A 305 24.19 -6.99 -8.06
C GLY A 305 24.06 -5.47 -8.12
N LEU A 306 24.63 -4.86 -9.16
CA LEU A 306 24.66 -3.41 -9.28
C LEU A 306 23.29 -2.86 -9.71
N VAL A 307 22.91 -1.72 -9.15
CA VAL A 307 21.82 -0.89 -9.66
C VAL A 307 22.43 0.32 -10.34
N THR A 308 22.08 0.53 -11.61
CA THR A 308 22.59 1.64 -12.42
C THR A 308 21.43 2.46 -12.96
N ALA A 309 21.60 3.78 -13.01
CA ALA A 309 20.67 4.71 -13.63
C ALA A 309 21.37 5.44 -14.77
N SER A 310 20.74 5.52 -15.93
CA SER A 310 21.21 6.31 -17.07
C SER A 310 20.26 7.45 -17.38
N PHE A 311 20.81 8.55 -17.89
CA PHE A 311 20.10 9.81 -18.06
C PHE A 311 20.17 10.29 -19.52
N ALA A 312 19.29 11.23 -19.85
CA ALA A 312 19.14 11.74 -21.21
C ALA A 312 20.35 12.52 -21.73
N ASP A 313 21.25 12.97 -20.84
CA ASP A 313 22.52 13.61 -21.19
C ASP A 313 23.65 12.60 -21.47
N GLY A 314 23.33 11.30 -21.53
CA GLY A 314 24.29 10.22 -21.76
C GLY A 314 25.04 9.76 -20.50
N THR A 315 24.86 10.43 -19.36
CA THR A 315 25.50 10.01 -18.12
C THR A 315 24.87 8.75 -17.54
N ALA A 316 25.68 7.89 -16.94
CA ALA A 316 25.24 6.70 -16.22
C ALA A 316 25.97 6.61 -14.88
N VAL A 317 25.24 6.30 -13.82
CA VAL A 317 25.80 6.21 -12.46
C VAL A 317 25.30 4.96 -11.76
N ALA A 318 26.14 4.39 -10.91
CA ALA A 318 25.71 3.38 -9.96
C ALA A 318 24.93 4.07 -8.83
N VAL A 319 23.75 3.54 -8.48
CA VAL A 319 22.84 4.15 -7.48
C VAL A 319 22.59 3.26 -6.27
N GLY A 320 23.00 1.99 -6.33
CA GLY A 320 22.83 1.06 -5.22
C GLY A 320 23.24 -0.35 -5.57
N ARG A 321 22.97 -1.28 -4.66
CA ARG A 321 23.16 -2.73 -4.85
C ARG A 321 21.92 -3.49 -4.44
N VAL A 322 21.63 -4.58 -5.13
CA VAL A 322 20.58 -5.52 -4.77
C VAL A 322 21.03 -6.30 -3.54
N GLU A 323 20.31 -6.18 -2.44
CA GLU A 323 20.50 -6.97 -1.23
C GLU A 323 19.65 -8.25 -1.25
N ARG A 324 18.49 -8.19 -1.89
CA ARG A 324 17.59 -9.33 -2.10
C ARG A 324 17.03 -9.29 -3.52
N PRO A 325 17.25 -10.33 -4.35
CA PRO A 325 16.67 -10.40 -5.68
C PRO A 325 15.16 -10.66 -5.64
N VAL A 326 14.47 -10.29 -6.73
CA VAL A 326 13.08 -10.66 -6.96
C VAL A 326 13.02 -12.00 -7.72
N GLY A 327 12.06 -12.85 -7.37
CA GLY A 327 11.81 -14.11 -8.07
C GLY A 327 10.32 -14.48 -8.17
N ALA A 328 9.45 -13.70 -7.52
CA ALA A 328 8.02 -13.96 -7.46
C ALA A 328 7.21 -12.74 -7.90
N VAL A 329 5.94 -12.98 -8.16
CA VAL A 329 4.91 -11.96 -8.36
C VAL A 329 3.96 -12.00 -7.16
N GLY A 330 3.69 -10.85 -6.57
CA GLY A 330 2.79 -10.67 -5.43
C GLY A 330 1.49 -9.95 -5.78
N ARG A 331 0.59 -9.85 -4.78
CA ARG A 331 -0.71 -9.17 -4.92
C ARG A 331 -0.60 -7.73 -4.41
N PHE A 332 -0.56 -6.77 -5.33
CA PHE A 332 -0.50 -5.35 -5.02
C PHE A 332 -1.74 -4.64 -5.56
N GLY A 333 -2.79 -4.48 -4.75
CA GLY A 333 -4.15 -4.20 -5.23
C GLY A 333 -4.31 -3.05 -6.23
N GLY A 334 -3.53 -1.96 -6.12
CA GLY A 334 -3.62 -0.87 -7.09
C GLY A 334 -3.06 -1.21 -8.49
N SER A 335 -2.39 -2.35 -8.69
CA SER A 335 -1.86 -2.72 -10.01
C SER A 335 -2.95 -3.05 -11.03
N GLN A 336 -4.19 -3.26 -10.60
CA GLN A 336 -5.34 -3.35 -11.51
C GLN A 336 -5.57 -2.11 -12.37
N TYR A 337 -4.98 -0.95 -12.02
CA TYR A 337 -5.07 0.29 -12.79
C TYR A 337 -3.78 0.60 -13.57
N ALA A 338 -2.82 -0.34 -13.63
CA ALA A 338 -1.56 -0.20 -14.36
C ALA A 338 -1.33 -1.41 -15.27
N GLY A 339 -0.92 -1.17 -16.50
CA GLY A 339 -0.63 -2.20 -17.47
C GLY A 339 0.66 -2.96 -17.18
N ARG A 340 0.87 -4.07 -17.90
CA ARG A 340 2.05 -4.91 -17.76
C ARG A 340 3.35 -4.11 -17.93
N GLY A 341 4.21 -4.20 -16.93
CA GLY A 341 5.51 -3.55 -16.90
C GLY A 341 5.48 -2.05 -16.63
N GLU A 342 4.30 -1.47 -16.39
CA GLU A 342 4.17 -0.06 -16.02
C GLU A 342 4.44 0.13 -14.52
N VAL A 343 4.93 1.31 -14.14
CA VAL A 343 4.99 1.71 -12.73
C VAL A 343 3.58 1.91 -12.19
N ARG A 344 3.23 1.18 -11.14
CA ARG A 344 1.97 1.32 -10.41
C ARG A 344 2.03 2.45 -9.39
N ALA A 345 3.12 2.52 -8.63
CA ALA A 345 3.31 3.51 -7.58
C ALA A 345 4.79 3.79 -7.33
N ASN A 346 5.07 5.00 -6.88
CA ASN A 346 6.34 5.40 -6.31
C ASN A 346 6.12 6.20 -5.02
N HIS A 347 6.92 5.88 -4.00
CA HIS A 347 7.00 6.60 -2.73
C HIS A 347 8.37 6.34 -2.08
N PRO A 348 8.74 7.04 -0.99
CA PRO A 348 10.08 6.95 -0.40
C PRO A 348 10.55 5.55 0.00
N GLY A 349 9.64 4.57 0.08
CA GLY A 349 9.91 3.20 0.49
C GLY A 349 9.59 2.14 -0.55
N VAL A 350 8.97 2.49 -1.69
CA VAL A 350 8.60 1.49 -2.70
C VAL A 350 8.56 2.12 -4.07
N LEU A 351 9.14 1.42 -5.04
CA LEU A 351 8.78 1.49 -6.45
C LEU A 351 8.05 0.20 -6.81
N CYS A 352 6.79 0.29 -7.20
CA CYS A 352 5.94 -0.86 -7.52
C CYS A 352 5.70 -0.96 -9.02
N ILE A 353 5.93 -2.14 -9.58
CA ILE A 353 5.80 -2.43 -11.01
C ILE A 353 4.70 -3.48 -11.20
N SER A 354 3.77 -3.19 -12.11
CA SER A 354 2.71 -4.13 -12.46
C SER A 354 3.25 -5.23 -13.38
N THR A 355 2.79 -6.46 -13.17
CA THR A 355 3.04 -7.59 -14.09
C THR A 355 1.76 -8.10 -14.72
N SER A 356 0.59 -7.58 -14.31
CA SER A 356 -0.71 -8.04 -14.77
C SER A 356 -1.27 -7.16 -15.89
N PRO A 357 -2.25 -7.64 -16.66
CA PRO A 357 -3.06 -6.77 -17.50
C PRO A 357 -3.89 -5.82 -16.63
N VAL A 358 -4.34 -4.71 -17.22
CA VAL A 358 -5.29 -3.79 -16.58
C VAL A 358 -6.56 -4.57 -16.19
N GLY A 359 -7.09 -4.29 -15.00
CA GLY A 359 -8.21 -5.01 -14.39
C GLY A 359 -7.81 -6.21 -13.53
N ALA A 360 -6.54 -6.65 -13.58
CA ALA A 360 -6.03 -7.74 -12.76
C ALA A 360 -4.94 -7.27 -11.79
N VAL A 361 -4.80 -7.95 -10.65
CA VAL A 361 -3.80 -7.62 -9.63
C VAL A 361 -2.59 -8.54 -9.78
N GLY A 362 -1.43 -7.98 -10.07
CA GLY A 362 -0.13 -8.65 -10.01
C GLY A 362 1.01 -7.64 -10.09
N GLY A 363 2.13 -7.92 -9.42
CA GLY A 363 3.32 -7.08 -9.54
C GLY A 363 4.49 -7.53 -8.67
N PHE A 364 5.53 -6.72 -8.64
CA PHE A 364 6.60 -6.80 -7.65
C PHE A 364 7.00 -5.40 -7.19
N GLN A 365 7.76 -5.33 -6.11
CA GLN A 365 8.22 -4.07 -5.54
C GLN A 365 9.74 -4.03 -5.46
N VAL A 366 10.31 -2.84 -5.69
CA VAL A 366 11.68 -2.50 -5.33
C VAL A 366 11.61 -1.66 -4.05
N VAL A 367 12.32 -2.07 -3.00
CA VAL A 367 12.21 -1.51 -1.64
C VAL A 367 13.60 -1.11 -1.16
N PRO A 368 13.82 0.11 -0.63
CA PRO A 368 15.09 0.49 -0.07
C PRO A 368 15.32 -0.22 1.28
N SER A 369 16.59 -0.46 1.60
CA SER A 369 16.92 -1.50 2.57
C SER A 369 16.66 -1.15 4.04
N VAL A 370 16.59 0.12 4.43
CA VAL A 370 16.18 0.51 5.78
C VAL A 370 14.68 0.29 5.94
N HIS A 371 13.88 0.72 4.97
CA HIS A 371 12.44 0.47 4.99
C HIS A 371 12.12 -1.03 4.98
N ALA A 372 12.83 -1.82 4.17
CA ALA A 372 12.67 -3.27 4.13
C ALA A 372 12.94 -3.97 5.48
N ARG A 373 13.64 -3.33 6.41
CA ARG A 373 13.94 -3.85 7.75
C ARG A 373 12.98 -3.36 8.83
N ALA A 374 11.99 -2.53 8.48
CA ALA A 374 11.02 -2.03 9.44
C ALA A 374 10.25 -3.21 10.09
N PRO A 375 9.92 -3.12 11.40
CA PRO A 375 9.29 -4.24 12.12
C PRO A 375 7.99 -4.76 11.48
N ASN A 376 7.17 -3.86 10.93
CA ASN A 376 5.92 -4.17 10.23
C ASN A 376 6.11 -4.79 8.83
N LEU A 377 7.35 -4.87 8.33
CA LEU A 377 7.70 -5.33 6.99
C LEU A 377 8.57 -6.60 6.96
N ARG A 378 8.64 -7.35 8.07
CA ARG A 378 9.39 -8.61 8.16
C ARG A 378 9.06 -9.61 7.03
N TYR A 379 7.84 -9.58 6.49
CA TYR A 379 7.41 -10.45 5.40
C TYR A 379 8.21 -10.24 4.10
N ILE A 380 8.82 -9.06 3.88
CA ILE A 380 9.66 -8.77 2.70
C ILE A 380 10.84 -9.74 2.63
N TRP A 381 11.37 -10.14 3.79
CA TRP A 381 12.48 -11.08 3.92
C TRP A 381 12.02 -12.54 4.04
N GLY A 382 10.70 -12.80 3.99
CA GLY A 382 10.12 -14.13 4.13
C GLY A 382 10.35 -15.05 2.93
N VAL A 383 9.51 -16.07 2.78
CA VAL A 383 9.71 -17.13 1.77
C VAL A 383 9.44 -16.66 0.34
N ILE A 384 8.52 -15.72 0.14
CA ILE A 384 8.09 -15.28 -1.20
C ILE A 384 8.94 -14.07 -1.65
N PRO A 385 9.78 -14.18 -2.69
CA PRO A 385 10.61 -13.08 -3.16
C PRO A 385 9.86 -12.15 -4.14
N ALA A 386 8.72 -11.57 -3.71
CA ALA A 386 7.97 -10.58 -4.50
C ALA A 386 8.50 -9.14 -4.32
N TRP A 387 9.59 -8.99 -3.58
CA TRP A 387 10.26 -7.73 -3.27
C TRP A 387 11.75 -7.85 -3.59
N MET A 388 12.23 -6.98 -4.46
CA MET A 388 13.65 -6.69 -4.61
C MET A 388 14.05 -5.68 -3.54
N VAL A 389 15.06 -6.00 -2.73
CA VAL A 389 15.60 -5.04 -1.75
C VAL A 389 16.87 -4.41 -2.32
N VAL A 390 16.96 -3.09 -2.27
CA VAL A 390 18.12 -2.32 -2.74
C VAL A 390 18.72 -1.48 -1.62
N GLY A 391 20.03 -1.59 -1.46
CA GLY A 391 20.82 -0.85 -0.49
C GLY A 391 21.77 0.15 -1.13
N PRO A 392 22.42 0.98 -0.31
CA PRO A 392 23.47 1.87 -0.78
C PRO A 392 24.64 1.10 -1.41
N LEU A 393 25.44 1.78 -2.25
CA LEU A 393 26.61 1.15 -2.90
C LEU A 393 27.64 0.60 -1.92
N ARG A 394 27.72 1.21 -0.74
CA ARG A 394 28.58 0.84 0.39
C ARG A 394 27.81 1.07 1.70
N PRO A 395 28.06 0.30 2.76
CA PRO A 395 27.29 0.38 4.01
C PRO A 395 27.29 1.76 4.71
N HIS A 396 28.35 2.55 4.56
CA HIS A 396 28.47 3.87 5.18
C HIS A 396 27.82 5.00 4.37
N LEU A 397 27.42 4.74 3.13
CA LEU A 397 26.74 5.75 2.33
C LEU A 397 25.30 5.90 2.82
N PRO A 398 24.69 7.09 2.64
CA PRO A 398 23.33 7.31 3.09
C PRO A 398 22.34 6.32 2.48
N SER A 399 21.26 6.06 3.23
CA SER A 399 20.19 5.18 2.81
C SER A 399 19.44 5.72 1.59
N LEU A 400 18.72 4.84 0.88
CA LEU A 400 18.05 5.19 -0.39
C LEU A 400 16.63 5.74 -0.19
N GLU A 401 16.07 5.63 1.01
CA GLU A 401 14.71 6.06 1.34
C GLU A 401 14.49 7.53 1.00
N GLY A 402 13.45 7.80 0.21
CA GLY A 402 13.11 9.17 -0.21
C GLY A 402 14.15 9.84 -1.11
N ARG A 403 15.10 9.08 -1.68
CA ARG A 403 16.15 9.61 -2.55
C ARG A 403 15.94 9.24 -4.01
N GLY A 404 16.23 10.21 -4.88
CA GLY A 404 16.30 9.97 -6.31
C GLY A 404 17.49 9.09 -6.70
N PRO A 405 17.44 8.46 -7.88
CA PRO A 405 16.33 8.51 -8.84
C PRO A 405 15.21 7.49 -8.56
N LEU A 406 15.43 6.55 -7.63
CA LEU A 406 14.51 5.44 -7.37
C LEU A 406 13.25 5.86 -6.61
N PHE A 407 13.41 6.61 -5.52
CA PHE A 407 12.36 6.83 -4.51
C PHE A 407 11.97 8.31 -4.35
N ALA A 408 12.46 9.20 -5.23
CA ALA A 408 12.05 10.61 -5.31
C ALA A 408 12.30 11.25 -6.69
N GLY A 409 11.48 12.25 -7.04
CA GLY A 409 11.74 13.28 -8.04
C GLY A 409 11.68 12.90 -9.54
N GLN A 410 11.70 11.61 -9.90
CA GLN A 410 11.87 11.20 -11.31
C GLN A 410 10.74 10.33 -11.87
N ILE A 411 10.16 9.45 -11.04
CA ILE A 411 9.29 8.36 -11.52
C ILE A 411 7.83 8.66 -11.17
N ARG A 412 6.98 8.64 -12.22
CA ARG A 412 5.51 8.80 -12.16
C ARG A 412 4.78 7.47 -12.33
N PRO A 413 3.51 7.37 -11.92
CA PRO A 413 2.65 6.26 -12.29
C PRO A 413 2.52 6.14 -13.80
N ARG A 414 2.43 4.91 -14.30
CA ARG A 414 2.37 4.53 -15.71
C ARG A 414 3.52 5.04 -16.58
N ALA A 415 4.56 5.57 -15.96
CA ALA A 415 5.83 5.80 -16.61
C ALA A 415 6.65 4.51 -16.61
N GLY A 416 7.55 4.42 -17.57
CA GLY A 416 8.49 3.32 -17.66
C GLY A 416 7.89 2.06 -18.28
N GLN A 417 8.75 1.29 -18.95
CA GLN A 417 8.47 -0.06 -19.42
C GLN A 417 9.45 -1.03 -18.75
N CYS A 418 8.92 -1.96 -17.98
CA CYS A 418 9.70 -3.00 -17.35
C CYS A 418 10.02 -4.13 -18.34
N LEU A 419 11.31 -4.36 -18.53
CA LEU A 419 11.89 -5.42 -19.31
C LEU A 419 12.72 -6.32 -18.39
N VAL A 420 12.80 -7.60 -18.72
CA VAL A 420 13.62 -8.59 -18.02
C VAL A 420 14.55 -9.28 -18.99
N ARG A 421 15.64 -9.84 -18.46
CA ARG A 421 16.55 -10.71 -19.21
C ARG A 421 16.79 -12.00 -18.44
N TYR A 422 16.91 -13.10 -19.18
CA TYR A 422 17.26 -14.43 -18.68
C TYR A 422 18.64 -14.80 -19.19
N GLY A 423 19.62 -14.91 -18.29
CA GLY A 423 21.01 -15.18 -18.65
C GLY A 423 21.57 -14.10 -19.59
N ARG A 424 22.11 -14.54 -20.74
CA ARG A 424 22.61 -13.66 -21.81
C ARG A 424 21.59 -13.42 -22.93
N GLY A 425 20.32 -13.78 -22.71
CA GLY A 425 19.26 -13.66 -23.70
C GLY A 425 18.88 -12.22 -24.06
N PRO A 426 17.88 -12.04 -24.93
CA PRO A 426 17.36 -10.71 -25.27
C PRO A 426 16.62 -10.08 -24.08
N TRP A 427 16.39 -8.77 -24.17
CA TRP A 427 15.46 -8.07 -23.28
C TRP A 427 14.04 -8.35 -23.74
N LEU A 428 13.22 -8.86 -22.84
CA LEU A 428 11.83 -9.18 -23.07
C LEU A 428 10.94 -8.33 -22.17
N PRO A 429 9.69 -8.02 -22.56
CA PRO A 429 8.71 -7.50 -21.61
C PRO A 429 8.64 -8.39 -20.36
N VAL A 430 8.45 -7.79 -19.18
CA VAL A 430 8.21 -8.58 -17.97
C VAL A 430 7.05 -9.57 -18.20
N PRO A 431 7.17 -10.84 -17.75
CA PRO A 431 6.12 -11.83 -17.96
C PRO A 431 4.78 -11.37 -17.41
N GLU A 432 3.72 -11.59 -18.17
CA GLU A 432 2.38 -11.27 -17.72
C GLU A 432 1.93 -12.28 -16.66
N ARG A 433 1.70 -11.82 -15.43
CA ARG A 433 1.36 -12.65 -14.27
C ARG A 433 0.42 -11.88 -13.35
N SER A 434 -0.63 -12.56 -12.92
CA SER A 434 -1.64 -12.07 -11.99
C SER A 434 -1.68 -12.95 -10.74
N GLY A 435 -2.12 -12.37 -9.62
CA GLY A 435 -2.20 -13.01 -8.33
C GLY A 435 -0.83 -13.16 -7.66
N LEU A 436 -0.73 -14.20 -6.83
CA LEU A 436 0.52 -14.61 -6.22
C LEU A 436 1.10 -15.76 -7.04
N VAL A 437 2.28 -15.55 -7.65
CA VAL A 437 3.00 -16.57 -8.43
C VAL A 437 4.41 -16.68 -7.86
N LYS A 438 4.66 -17.73 -7.07
CA LYS A 438 5.88 -17.87 -6.24
C LYS A 438 7.18 -17.91 -7.06
N ASP A 439 7.10 -18.39 -8.28
CA ASP A 439 8.17 -18.53 -9.26
C ASP A 439 7.94 -17.62 -10.49
N GLY A 440 7.05 -16.63 -10.38
CA GLY A 440 6.61 -15.81 -11.51
C GLY A 440 7.73 -15.04 -12.22
N LEU A 441 8.88 -14.85 -11.56
CA LEU A 441 10.09 -14.23 -12.09
C LEU A 441 11.34 -15.10 -11.87
N ALA A 442 11.16 -16.41 -11.68
CA ALA A 442 12.28 -17.34 -11.52
C ALA A 442 13.18 -17.31 -12.76
N GLY A 443 14.51 -17.33 -12.55
CA GLY A 443 15.51 -17.29 -13.62
C GLY A 443 15.77 -15.91 -14.24
N VAL A 444 15.03 -14.87 -13.86
CA VAL A 444 15.32 -13.49 -14.29
C VAL A 444 16.69 -13.07 -13.71
N THR A 445 17.65 -12.78 -14.58
CA THR A 445 19.01 -12.37 -14.17
C THR A 445 19.16 -10.86 -14.10
N GLU A 446 18.39 -10.10 -14.86
CA GLU A 446 18.35 -8.65 -14.81
C GLU A 446 16.95 -8.09 -15.02
N VAL A 447 16.69 -6.97 -14.36
CA VAL A 447 15.49 -6.16 -14.52
C VAL A 447 15.90 -4.80 -15.08
N ARG A 448 15.09 -4.24 -15.96
CA ARG A 448 15.30 -2.92 -16.57
C ARG A 448 13.98 -2.17 -16.59
N LEU A 449 13.99 -0.93 -16.13
CA LEU A 449 12.87 -0.01 -16.27
C LEU A 449 13.30 1.12 -17.20
N ARG A 450 12.73 1.17 -18.41
CA ARG A 450 13.10 2.11 -19.47
C ARG A 450 12.08 3.24 -19.60
N PHE A 451 12.55 4.48 -19.68
CA PHE A 451 11.75 5.70 -19.76
C PHE A 451 11.95 6.43 -21.09
N GLY A 452 10.87 7.02 -21.62
CA GLY A 452 10.83 7.63 -22.95
C GLY A 452 10.02 6.78 -23.93
N ARG A 453 9.72 7.35 -25.12
CA ARG A 453 9.31 6.56 -26.28
C ARG A 453 10.56 6.29 -27.10
N ASP A 454 10.69 5.08 -27.61
CA ASP A 454 11.51 4.83 -28.79
C ASP A 454 10.92 5.61 -29.98
#